data_AF-A0A432RCG7-F1
#
_entry.id   AF-A0A432RCG7-F1
#
_cell.length_a   1.000
_cell.length_b   1.000
_cell.length_c   1.000
_cell.angle_alpha   90.00
_cell.angle_beta   90.00
_cell.angle_gamma   90.00
#
_symmetry.space_group_name_H-M   'P 1'
#
loop_
_entity.id
_entity.type
_entity.pdbx_description
1 polymer ?
#
loop_
_entity_poly.entity_id
_entity_poly.type
_entity_poly.pdbx_seq_one_letter_code
_entity_poly.pdbx_strand_id
1 'polypeptide(L)'
;MLLHTNVYLLLGLVFVFLSISTADVYFRSAWVWAAASFFAVSLAYLLNKPTIFRKRANGTIPIAIRWLLWPFLWMTQCYNAVARRRDKVPAIQEVEPGLFLARRLFPSDIHFLRYHDIGAVLDVTAEFDSLNWTLLGEEIDYLNVPILDHSIPTEAQVERALNWIHTHRKDGRS
;
A
#
# COMPACT_ATOMS: atom_id res chain seq x y z
N MET A 1 -11.25 0.91 4.66
CA MET A 1 -11.19 1.72 5.89
C MET A 1 -10.07 1.16 6.77
N LEU A 2 -8.82 1.55 6.54
CA LEU A 2 -7.71 1.09 7.39
C LEU A 2 -7.89 1.65 8.81
N LEU A 3 -7.46 0.87 9.81
CA LEU A 3 -7.68 1.20 11.23
C LEU A 3 -6.97 2.52 11.59
N HIS A 4 -7.64 3.39 12.35
CA HIS A 4 -7.02 4.63 12.85
C HIS A 4 -5.69 4.36 13.55
N THR A 5 -4.72 5.29 13.48
CA THR A 5 -3.40 5.22 14.14
C THR A 5 -3.46 4.73 15.59
N ASN A 6 -4.49 5.14 16.33
CA ASN A 6 -4.73 4.74 17.71
C ASN A 6 -4.87 3.21 17.87
N VAL A 7 -5.44 2.52 16.88
CA VAL A 7 -5.61 1.08 16.93
C VAL A 7 -4.29 0.36 16.69
N TYR A 8 -3.43 0.87 15.80
CA TYR A 8 -2.09 0.30 15.60
C TYR A 8 -1.25 0.44 16.88
N LEU A 9 -1.32 1.58 17.56
CA LEU A 9 -0.69 1.79 18.86
C LEU A 9 -1.23 0.82 19.91
N LEU A 10 -2.55 0.69 20.01
CA LEU A 10 -3.19 -0.22 20.96
C LEU A 10 -2.75 -1.68 20.72
N LEU A 11 -2.74 -2.12 19.46
CA LEU A 11 -2.28 -3.47 19.11
C LEU A 11 -0.78 -3.66 19.43
N GLY A 12 0.04 -2.65 19.19
CA GLY A 12 1.44 -2.64 19.62
C GLY A 12 1.59 -2.84 21.13
N LEU A 13 0.80 -2.12 21.93
CA LEU A 13 0.78 -2.26 23.39
C LEU A 13 0.29 -3.64 23.85
N VAL A 14 -0.72 -4.21 23.19
CA VAL A 14 -1.18 -5.58 23.45
C VAL A 14 -0.06 -6.58 23.20
N PHE A 15 0.70 -6.46 22.11
CA PHE A 15 1.83 -7.35 21.85
C PHE A 15 2.98 -7.17 22.85
N VAL A 16 3.22 -5.96 23.36
CA VAL A 16 4.16 -5.74 24.48
C VAL A 16 3.70 -6.49 25.73
N PHE A 17 2.42 -6.35 26.10
CA PHE A 17 1.85 -7.06 27.25
C PHE A 17 1.95 -8.58 27.10
N LEU A 18 1.63 -9.12 25.93
CA LEU A 18 1.77 -10.55 25.61
C LEU A 18 3.23 -11.00 25.69
N SER A 19 4.19 -10.19 25.23
CA SER A 19 5.61 -10.48 25.33
C SER A 19 6.06 -10.61 26.79
N ILE A 20 5.64 -9.68 27.67
CA ILE A 20 6.00 -9.70 29.10
C ILE A 20 5.38 -10.91 29.80
N SER A 21 4.16 -11.29 29.41
CA SER A 21 3.39 -12.37 30.04
C SER A 21 3.79 -13.77 29.56
N THR A 22 4.57 -13.87 28.48
CA THR A 22 4.93 -15.16 27.87
C THR A 22 6.31 -15.62 28.37
N ALA A 23 6.37 -16.79 29.02
CA ALA A 23 7.62 -17.37 29.50
C ALA A 23 8.50 -17.95 28.37
N ASP A 24 7.86 -18.55 27.36
CA ASP A 24 8.53 -19.17 26.23
C ASP A 24 9.24 -18.13 25.34
N VAL A 25 10.53 -18.36 25.06
CA VAL A 25 11.39 -17.42 24.33
C VAL A 25 11.00 -17.25 22.86
N TYR A 26 10.49 -18.31 22.22
CA TYR A 26 10.11 -18.27 20.81
C TYR A 26 8.86 -17.41 20.63
N PHE A 27 7.83 -17.66 21.42
CA PHE A 27 6.60 -16.87 21.38
C PHE A 27 6.84 -15.42 21.83
N ARG A 28 7.66 -15.21 22.86
CA ARG A 28 8.06 -13.86 23.28
C ARG A 28 8.74 -13.09 22.15
N SER A 29 9.68 -13.71 21.44
CA SER A 29 10.37 -13.08 20.31
C SER A 29 9.42 -12.70 19.19
N ALA A 30 8.43 -13.56 18.89
CA ALA A 30 7.39 -13.26 17.91
C ALA A 30 6.52 -12.06 18.34
N TRP A 31 6.16 -11.95 19.62
CA TRP A 31 5.42 -10.80 20.15
C TRP A 31 6.23 -9.51 20.13
N VAL A 32 7.52 -9.55 20.45
CA VAL A 32 8.42 -8.39 20.32
C VAL A 32 8.49 -7.93 18.86
N TRP A 33 8.64 -8.86 17.92
CA TRP A 33 8.66 -8.55 16.49
C TRP A 33 7.35 -7.93 16.01
N ALA A 34 6.20 -8.48 16.45
CA ALA A 34 4.89 -7.88 16.19
C ALA A 34 4.78 -6.48 16.79
N ALA A 35 5.13 -6.29 18.06
CA ALA A 35 5.12 -4.97 18.71
C ALA A 35 5.97 -3.96 17.94
N ALA A 36 7.21 -4.33 17.56
CA ALA A 36 8.10 -3.47 16.79
C ALA A 36 7.50 -3.08 15.43
N SER A 37 6.90 -4.04 14.72
CA SER A 37 6.20 -3.80 13.45
C SER A 37 5.08 -2.77 13.61
N PHE A 38 4.25 -2.90 14.63
CA PHE A 38 3.09 -2.01 14.85
C PHE A 38 3.51 -0.62 15.34
N PHE A 39 4.54 -0.52 16.18
CA PHE A 39 5.09 0.77 16.60
C PHE A 39 5.74 1.52 15.43
N ALA A 40 6.51 0.83 14.59
CA ALA A 40 7.13 1.45 13.43
C ALA A 40 6.09 2.10 12.50
N VAL A 41 4.98 1.40 12.24
CA VAL A 41 3.89 1.92 11.42
C VAL A 41 3.12 3.03 12.13
N SER A 42 2.83 2.86 13.42
CA SER A 42 2.18 3.91 14.20
C SER A 42 2.97 5.21 14.18
N LEU A 43 4.30 5.13 14.31
CA LEU A 43 5.19 6.26 14.19
C LEU A 43 5.17 6.87 12.78
N ALA A 44 5.05 6.05 11.73
CA ALA A 44 4.90 6.54 10.36
C ALA A 44 3.64 7.40 10.18
N TYR A 45 2.50 6.97 10.72
CA TYR A 45 1.27 7.76 10.69
C TYR A 45 1.34 8.99 11.58
N LEU A 46 1.90 8.89 12.80
CA LEU A 46 2.04 10.02 13.72
C LEU A 46 2.95 11.13 13.16
N LEU A 47 4.04 10.74 12.49
CA LEU A 47 4.98 11.69 11.88
C LEU A 47 4.60 12.09 10.46
N ASN A 48 3.53 11.51 9.90
CA ASN A 48 3.18 11.61 8.49
C ASN A 48 4.37 11.33 7.54
N LYS A 49 5.10 10.24 7.81
CA LYS A 49 6.30 9.83 7.06
C LYS A 49 6.08 8.53 6.28
N PRO A 50 5.52 8.59 5.05
CA PRO A 50 5.40 7.42 4.17
C PRO A 50 6.76 6.77 3.85
N THR A 51 7.85 7.52 4.01
CA THR A 51 9.23 7.06 3.73
C THR A 51 9.68 5.89 4.60
N ILE A 52 9.02 5.58 5.72
CA ILE A 52 9.32 4.41 6.57
C ILE A 52 9.14 3.10 5.80
N PHE A 53 8.16 3.02 4.91
CA PHE A 53 7.98 1.85 4.03
C PHE A 53 9.10 1.73 2.99
N ARG A 54 9.86 2.81 2.74
CA ARG A 54 10.97 2.87 1.77
C ARG A 54 10.59 2.33 0.39
N LYS A 55 9.31 2.47 0.01
CA LYS A 55 8.79 2.03 -1.28
C LYS A 55 9.55 2.73 -2.40
N ARG A 56 10.16 1.92 -3.27
CA ARG A 56 11.01 2.40 -4.37
C ARG A 56 10.17 2.96 -5.51
N ALA A 57 10.83 3.60 -6.47
CA ALA A 57 10.17 4.14 -7.67
C ALA A 57 9.46 3.05 -8.49
N ASN A 58 9.99 1.83 -8.49
CA ASN A 58 9.37 0.66 -9.13
C ASN A 58 8.28 -0.03 -8.28
N GLY A 59 7.85 0.61 -7.18
CA GLY A 59 6.76 0.11 -6.33
C GLY A 59 7.14 -1.01 -5.37
N THR A 60 8.42 -1.42 -5.32
CA THR A 60 8.89 -2.48 -4.41
C THR A 60 9.34 -1.94 -3.04
N ILE A 61 9.00 -2.66 -1.98
CA ILE A 61 9.47 -2.44 -0.61
C ILE A 61 10.70 -3.32 -0.35
N PRO A 62 11.80 -2.77 0.21
CA PRO A 62 13.00 -3.56 0.52
C PRO A 62 12.68 -4.75 1.44
N ILE A 63 13.30 -5.91 1.16
CA ILE A 63 13.04 -7.17 1.88
C ILE A 63 13.20 -7.01 3.40
N ALA A 64 14.21 -6.27 3.86
CA ALA A 64 14.43 -6.02 5.27
C ALA A 64 13.26 -5.26 5.94
N ILE A 65 12.72 -4.24 5.25
CA ILE A 65 11.55 -3.50 5.73
C ILE A 65 10.32 -4.40 5.71
N ARG A 66 10.13 -5.17 4.64
CA ARG A 66 9.01 -6.11 4.53
C ARG A 66 9.03 -7.18 5.62
N TRP A 67 10.22 -7.66 6.01
CA TRP A 67 10.36 -8.61 7.11
C TRP A 67 10.05 -7.93 8.45
N LEU A 68 10.63 -6.76 8.74
CA LEU A 68 10.30 -6.00 9.96
C LEU A 68 8.79 -5.73 10.07
N LEU A 69 8.16 -5.34 8.96
CA LEU A 69 6.74 -4.98 8.90
C LEU A 69 5.81 -6.16 8.62
N TRP A 70 6.33 -7.39 8.54
CA TRP A 70 5.54 -8.55 8.15
C TRP A 70 4.30 -8.77 9.04
N PRO A 71 4.37 -8.68 10.37
CA PRO A 71 3.19 -8.85 11.23
C PRO A 71 2.08 -7.86 10.90
N PHE A 72 2.44 -6.59 10.69
CA PHE A 72 1.51 -5.55 10.26
C PHE A 72 0.96 -5.82 8.85
N LEU A 73 1.84 -6.10 7.88
CA LEU A 73 1.45 -6.35 6.49
C LEU A 73 0.51 -7.55 6.40
N TRP A 74 0.80 -8.63 7.11
CA TRP A 74 -0.08 -9.79 7.16
C TRP A 74 -1.47 -9.44 7.71
N MET A 75 -1.54 -8.69 8.81
CA MET A 75 -2.81 -8.26 9.39
C MET A 75 -3.60 -7.36 8.45
N THR A 76 -2.95 -6.38 7.80
CA THR A 76 -3.60 -5.50 6.82
C THR A 76 -4.10 -6.28 5.60
N GLN A 77 -3.36 -7.29 5.14
CA GLN A 77 -3.80 -8.17 4.05
C GLN A 77 -5.05 -8.96 4.43
N CYS A 78 -5.11 -9.52 5.64
CA CYS A 78 -6.30 -10.19 6.17
C CYS A 78 -7.49 -9.23 6.27
N TYR A 79 -7.28 -8.05 6.85
CA TYR A 79 -8.30 -7.01 6.96
C TYR A 79 -8.84 -6.62 5.58
N ASN A 80 -7.95 -6.31 4.65
CA ASN A 80 -8.30 -5.92 3.28
C ASN A 80 -9.02 -7.05 2.54
N ALA A 81 -8.65 -8.32 2.75
CA ALA A 81 -9.36 -9.45 2.16
C ALA A 81 -10.82 -9.54 2.65
N VAL A 82 -11.05 -9.32 3.95
CA VAL A 82 -12.41 -9.28 4.51
C VAL A 82 -13.18 -8.07 4.01
N ALA A 83 -12.56 -6.88 4.01
CA ALA A 83 -13.17 -5.64 3.53
C ALA A 83 -13.62 -5.78 2.07
N ARG A 84 -12.76 -6.29 1.19
CA ARG A 84 -13.08 -6.53 -0.23
C ARG A 84 -14.27 -7.47 -0.44
N ARG A 85 -14.40 -8.52 0.37
CA ARG A 85 -15.54 -9.46 0.27
C ARG A 85 -16.88 -8.81 0.61
N ARG A 86 -16.86 -7.71 1.36
CA ARG A 86 -18.06 -6.97 1.77
C ARG A 86 -18.29 -5.72 0.93
N ASP A 87 -17.30 -5.36 0.11
CA ASP A 87 -17.38 -4.21 -0.77
C ASP A 87 -18.24 -4.54 -2.00
N LYS A 88 -19.14 -3.64 -2.34
CA LYS A 88 -20.04 -3.76 -3.50
C LYS A 88 -19.56 -2.96 -4.70
N VAL A 89 -18.54 -2.11 -4.51
CA VAL A 89 -18.03 -1.22 -5.54
C VAL A 89 -17.10 -2.01 -6.47
N PRO A 90 -17.15 -1.77 -7.80
CA PRO A 90 -16.24 -2.41 -8.75
C PRO A 90 -14.78 -2.15 -8.41
N ALA A 91 -13.91 -3.12 -8.72
CA ALA A 91 -12.48 -3.05 -8.43
C ALA A 91 -11.77 -1.94 -9.22
N ILE A 92 -12.20 -1.72 -10.47
CA ILE A 92 -11.71 -0.70 -11.39
C ILE A 92 -12.93 -0.02 -11.97
N GLN A 93 -12.94 1.31 -11.97
CA GLN A 93 -14.04 2.13 -12.46
C GLN A 93 -13.49 3.25 -13.34
N GLU A 94 -14.13 3.48 -14.47
CA GLU A 94 -13.84 4.64 -15.31
C GLU A 94 -14.46 5.88 -14.69
N VAL A 95 -13.64 6.89 -14.39
CA VAL A 95 -14.08 8.17 -13.80
C VAL A 95 -14.29 9.20 -14.92
N GLU A 96 -13.43 9.18 -15.92
CA GLU A 96 -13.54 9.91 -17.18
C GLU A 96 -13.06 9.02 -18.33
N PRO A 97 -13.42 9.31 -19.58
CA PRO A 97 -12.89 8.58 -20.74
C PRO A 97 -11.36 8.45 -20.67
N GLY A 98 -10.88 7.20 -20.57
CA GLY A 98 -9.46 6.86 -20.48
C GLY A 98 -8.80 7.18 -19.13
N LEU A 99 -9.57 7.40 -18.06
CA LEU A 99 -9.07 7.60 -16.70
C LEU A 99 -9.81 6.68 -15.72
N PHE A 100 -9.05 5.75 -15.14
CA PHE A 100 -9.60 4.72 -14.27
C PHE A 100 -9.14 4.91 -12.82
N LEU A 101 -10.09 4.76 -11.89
CA LEU A 101 -9.81 4.65 -10.46
C LEU A 101 -9.91 3.17 -10.07
N ALA A 102 -8.83 2.64 -9.52
CA ALA A 102 -8.75 1.27 -9.07
C ALA A 102 -8.45 1.19 -7.57
N ARG A 103 -8.96 0.14 -6.92
CA ARG A 103 -8.33 -0.36 -5.69
C ARG A 103 -6.97 -0.97 -6.02
N ARG A 104 -6.25 -1.46 -5.00
CA ARG A 104 -5.01 -2.23 -5.22
C ARG A 104 -5.23 -3.32 -6.27
N LEU A 105 -4.42 -3.27 -7.32
CA LEU A 105 -4.46 -4.19 -8.45
C LEU A 105 -3.87 -5.55 -8.07
N PHE A 106 -4.47 -6.61 -8.62
CA PHE A 106 -4.05 -7.99 -8.48
C PHE A 106 -3.72 -8.58 -9.87
N PRO A 107 -2.97 -9.69 -9.95
CA PRO A 107 -2.69 -10.33 -11.25
C PRO A 107 -3.94 -10.71 -12.05
N SER A 108 -5.07 -10.94 -11.37
CA SER A 108 -6.38 -11.18 -12.00
C SER A 108 -6.88 -10.00 -12.83
N ASP A 109 -6.42 -8.78 -12.53
CA ASP A 109 -6.93 -7.54 -13.10
C ASP A 109 -6.20 -7.18 -14.41
N ILE A 110 -5.12 -7.89 -14.76
CA ILE A 110 -4.31 -7.64 -15.96
C ILE A 110 -5.14 -7.76 -17.24
N HIS A 111 -6.10 -8.70 -17.29
CA HIS A 111 -6.99 -8.82 -18.44
C HIS A 111 -7.84 -7.55 -18.65
N PHE A 112 -8.26 -6.90 -17.56
CA PHE A 112 -8.98 -5.63 -17.65
C PHE A 112 -8.09 -4.53 -18.21
N LEU A 113 -6.85 -4.42 -17.70
CA LEU A 113 -5.88 -3.42 -18.17
C LEU A 113 -5.62 -3.56 -19.68
N ARG A 114 -5.38 -4.79 -20.15
CA ARG A 114 -5.18 -5.08 -21.58
C ARG A 114 -6.41 -4.79 -22.43
N TYR A 115 -7.61 -5.14 -21.94
CA TYR A 115 -8.86 -4.92 -22.68
C TYR A 115 -9.15 -3.42 -22.87
N HIS A 116 -8.78 -2.59 -21.89
CA HIS A 116 -8.96 -1.14 -21.92
C HIS A 116 -7.71 -0.38 -22.41
N ASP A 117 -6.68 -1.08 -22.91
CA ASP A 117 -5.41 -0.50 -23.38
C ASP A 117 -4.77 0.49 -22.38
N ILE A 118 -4.77 0.11 -21.10
CA ILE A 118 -4.20 0.92 -20.02
C ILE A 118 -2.68 0.77 -20.06
N GLY A 119 -2.00 1.85 -20.41
CA GLY A 119 -0.54 1.92 -20.55
C GLY A 119 0.15 2.56 -19.36
N ALA A 120 -0.60 3.16 -18.43
CA ALA A 120 -0.05 3.91 -17.31
C ALA A 120 -0.73 3.58 -15.97
N VAL A 121 0.07 3.44 -14.91
CA VAL A 121 -0.42 3.28 -13.53
C VAL A 121 0.26 4.28 -12.59
N LEU A 122 -0.56 5.18 -12.03
CA LEU A 122 -0.20 6.02 -10.90
C LEU A 122 -0.60 5.31 -9.59
N ASP A 123 0.38 4.95 -8.77
CA ASP A 123 0.19 4.34 -7.47
C ASP A 123 0.42 5.38 -6.36
N VAL A 124 -0.65 5.66 -5.62
CA VAL A 124 -0.64 6.62 -4.51
C VAL A 124 -0.47 5.97 -3.14
N THR A 125 -0.25 4.65 -3.06
CA THR A 125 -0.17 3.92 -1.79
C THR A 125 1.28 3.78 -1.31
N ALA A 126 1.53 3.96 -0.02
CA ALA A 126 2.86 3.77 0.56
C ALA A 126 3.08 2.36 1.11
N GLU A 127 2.02 1.71 1.59
CA GLU A 127 2.07 0.55 2.48
C GLU A 127 2.30 -0.78 1.75
N PHE A 128 2.06 -0.81 0.44
CA PHE A 128 1.97 -2.05 -0.32
C PHE A 128 2.92 -2.10 -1.51
N ASP A 129 3.46 -3.29 -1.76
CA ASP A 129 4.16 -3.61 -3.01
C ASP A 129 3.21 -3.45 -4.21
N SER A 130 3.71 -2.85 -5.28
CA SER A 130 3.04 -2.85 -6.58
C SER A 130 3.01 -4.25 -7.19
N LEU A 131 2.23 -4.41 -8.26
CA LEU A 131 2.41 -5.55 -9.15
C LEU A 131 3.80 -5.49 -9.78
N ASN A 132 4.40 -6.66 -10.00
CA ASN A 132 5.63 -6.75 -10.75
C ASN A 132 5.30 -6.79 -12.24
N TRP A 133 5.13 -5.59 -12.83
CA TRP A 133 4.71 -5.40 -14.22
C TRP A 133 5.61 -6.15 -15.22
N THR A 134 6.93 -6.11 -14.99
CA THR A 134 7.91 -6.83 -15.81
C THR A 134 7.70 -8.34 -15.79
N LEU A 135 7.41 -8.92 -14.61
CA LEU A 135 7.10 -10.36 -14.51
C LEU A 135 5.74 -10.72 -15.13
N LEU A 136 4.83 -9.76 -15.26
CA LEU A 136 3.53 -9.94 -15.87
C LEU A 136 3.56 -9.71 -17.40
N GLY A 137 4.70 -9.29 -17.94
CA GLY A 137 4.87 -9.02 -19.38
C GLY A 137 4.15 -7.77 -19.86
N GLU A 138 3.84 -6.83 -18.95
CA GLU A 138 3.18 -5.58 -19.28
C GLU A 138 4.18 -4.43 -19.41
N GLU A 139 4.10 -3.70 -20.51
CA GLU A 139 4.79 -2.41 -20.69
C GLU A 139 3.93 -1.28 -20.13
N ILE A 140 3.83 -1.23 -18.80
CA ILE A 140 3.09 -0.19 -18.08
C ILE A 140 4.06 0.86 -17.55
N ASP A 141 3.84 2.11 -17.93
CA ASP A 141 4.49 3.27 -17.35
C ASP A 141 3.99 3.44 -15.90
N TYR A 142 4.90 3.28 -14.94
CA TYR A 142 4.54 3.24 -13.53
C TYR A 142 5.12 4.42 -12.77
N LEU A 143 4.25 5.17 -12.09
CA LEU A 143 4.64 6.23 -11.17
C LEU A 143 4.16 5.91 -9.75
N ASN A 144 5.10 5.86 -8.81
CA ASN A 144 4.80 5.79 -7.38
C ASN A 144 4.87 7.19 -6.73
N VAL A 145 3.76 7.62 -6.13
CA VAL A 145 3.64 8.81 -5.28
C VAL A 145 3.16 8.34 -3.90
N PRO A 146 4.06 7.93 -3.00
CA PRO A 146 3.66 7.24 -1.77
C PRO A 146 2.96 8.22 -0.81
N ILE A 147 1.68 7.97 -0.55
CA ILE A 147 0.85 8.70 0.40
C ILE A 147 0.32 7.68 1.42
N LEU A 148 0.31 8.07 2.69
CA LEU A 148 -0.28 7.25 3.75
C LEU A 148 -1.80 7.44 3.75
N ASP A 149 -2.54 6.39 4.09
CA ASP A 149 -3.97 6.54 4.34
C ASP A 149 -4.26 7.64 5.37
N HIS A 150 -5.29 8.46 5.10
CA HIS A 150 -5.68 9.61 5.92
C HIS A 150 -4.61 10.71 6.09
N SER A 151 -3.51 10.66 5.32
CA SER A 151 -2.56 11.75 5.24
C SER A 151 -2.88 12.73 4.12
N ILE A 152 -2.40 13.95 4.27
CA ILE A 152 -2.50 15.00 3.25
C ILE A 152 -1.22 14.95 2.41
N PRO A 153 -1.32 14.79 1.07
CA PRO A 153 -0.16 14.86 0.19
C PRO A 153 0.43 16.27 0.18
N THR A 154 1.73 16.37 -0.04
CA THR A 154 2.39 17.65 -0.29
C THR A 154 2.00 18.22 -1.66
N GLU A 155 2.05 19.54 -1.81
CA GLU A 155 1.77 20.21 -3.09
C GLU A 155 2.64 19.64 -4.24
N ALA A 156 3.93 19.45 -3.98
CA ALA A 156 4.85 18.84 -4.95
C ALA A 156 4.44 17.41 -5.37
N GLN A 157 3.85 16.61 -4.47
CA GLN A 157 3.33 15.27 -4.81
C GLN A 157 2.10 15.37 -5.71
N VAL A 158 1.20 16.31 -5.41
CA VAL A 158 -0.01 16.56 -6.21
C VAL A 158 0.36 17.07 -7.60
N GLU A 159 1.22 18.07 -7.70
CA GLU A 159 1.71 18.60 -8.98
C GLU A 159 2.39 17.51 -9.81
N ARG A 160 3.25 16.69 -9.19
CA ARG A 160 3.91 15.58 -9.87
C ARG A 160 2.90 14.57 -10.43
N ALA A 161 1.89 14.21 -9.64
CA ALA A 161 0.84 13.28 -10.07
C ALA A 161 0.01 13.86 -11.23
N LEU A 162 -0.43 15.11 -11.10
CA LEU A 162 -1.25 15.79 -12.11
C LEU A 162 -0.48 15.99 -13.42
N ASN A 163 0.76 16.45 -13.36
CA ASN A 163 1.60 16.62 -14.54
C ASN A 163 1.82 15.29 -15.26
N TRP A 164 2.06 14.21 -14.50
CA TRP A 164 2.25 12.88 -15.07
C TRP A 164 0.98 12.36 -15.77
N ILE A 165 -0.19 12.50 -15.14
CA ILE A 165 -1.48 12.17 -15.77
C ILE A 165 -1.68 13.00 -17.04
N HIS A 166 -1.43 14.30 -16.99
CA HIS A 166 -1.61 15.20 -18.12
C HIS A 166 -0.73 14.81 -19.32
N THR A 167 0.54 14.45 -19.09
CA THR A 167 1.45 14.00 -20.14
C THR A 167 0.92 12.74 -20.85
N HIS A 168 0.49 11.72 -20.10
CA HIS A 168 0.00 10.48 -20.70
C HIS A 168 -1.30 10.68 -21.48
N ARG A 169 -2.21 11.52 -20.96
CA ARG A 169 -3.47 11.84 -21.65
C ARG A 169 -3.23 12.62 -22.95
N LYS A 170 -2.22 13.50 -22.99
CA LYS A 170 -1.88 14.25 -24.21
C LYS A 170 -1.38 13.34 -25.32
N ASP A 171 -0.70 12.26 -24.96
CA ASP A 171 -0.18 11.25 -25.90
C ASP A 171 -1.24 10.19 -26.28
N GLY A 172 -2.50 10.39 -25.86
CA GLY A 172 -3.62 9.49 -26.16
C GLY A 172 -3.61 8.17 -25.39
N ARG A 173 -2.79 8.07 -24.34
CA ARG A 173 -2.69 6.88 -23.49
C ARG A 173 -3.70 6.94 -22.34
N SER A 174 -4.22 5.77 -21.96
CA SER A 174 -5.03 5.55 -20.76
C SER A 174 -4.18 5.09 -19.58
#